data_AF-A0A7C1CBR9-F1
#
_entry.id   AF-A0A7C1CBR9-F1
#
_cell.length_a   1.000
_cell.length_b   1.000
_cell.length_c   1.000
_cell.angle_alpha   90.00
_cell.angle_beta   90.00
_cell.angle_gamma   90.00
#
_symmetry.space_group_name_H-M   'P 1'
#
loop_
_entity.id
_entity.type
_entity.pdbx_description
1 polymer ?
#
loop_
_entity_poly.entity_id
_entity_poly.type
_entity_poly.pdbx_seq_one_letter_code
_entity_poly.pdbx_strand_id
1 'polypeptide(L)'
;MRFIVSMGRGGTGKTSFVALITKYLIEINETPILLIDADPDQNLAEMVGIDLEKEGKKTVSELIIETFIEGRGTTVGIPPSERIESKIWEKGLYEGEYFDLIA
;
A
#
# COMPACT_ATOMS: atom_id res chain seq x y z
N MET A 1 11.94 4.09 16.77
CA MET A 1 12.48 3.44 15.54
C MET A 1 11.73 4.06 14.37
N ARG A 2 12.37 4.59 13.31
CA ARG A 2 11.65 5.41 12.29
C ARG A 2 11.19 4.64 11.05
N PHE A 3 11.94 3.62 10.63
CA PHE A 3 11.62 2.80 9.46
C PHE A 3 12.05 1.35 9.70
N ILE A 4 11.22 0.40 9.29
CA ILE A 4 11.54 -1.02 9.26
C ILE A 4 11.35 -1.50 7.83
N VAL A 5 12.39 -2.09 7.24
CA VAL A 5 12.34 -2.61 5.86
C VAL A 5 12.63 -4.11 5.93
N SER A 6 11.69 -4.91 5.42
CA SER A 6 11.80 -6.38 5.37
C SER A 6 12.18 -6.82 3.95
N MET A 7 13.37 -7.39 3.78
CA MET A 7 13.91 -7.84 2.48
C MET A 7 14.33 -9.31 2.52
N GLY A 8 14.32 -9.97 1.35
CA GLY A 8 14.63 -11.40 1.23
C GLY A 8 13.97 -12.06 0.02
N ARG A 9 14.38 -13.28 -0.30
CA ARG A 9 13.83 -14.05 -1.43
C ARG A 9 12.33 -14.36 -1.23
N GLY A 10 11.62 -14.71 -2.29
CA GLY A 10 10.25 -15.22 -2.20
C GLY A 10 10.17 -16.42 -1.23
N GLY A 11 9.13 -16.46 -0.40
CA GLY A 11 8.90 -17.55 0.56
C GLY A 11 9.69 -17.50 1.88
N THR A 12 10.49 -16.45 2.14
CA THR A 12 11.24 -16.34 3.42
C THR A 12 10.44 -15.76 4.59
N GLY A 13 9.12 -15.57 4.44
CA GLY A 13 8.23 -15.09 5.52
C GLY A 13 8.21 -13.58 5.74
N LYS A 14 8.62 -12.77 4.76
CA LYS A 14 8.68 -11.29 4.88
C LYS A 14 7.34 -10.67 5.23
N THR A 15 6.30 -11.00 4.46
CA THR A 15 4.94 -10.49 4.65
C THR A 15 4.38 -10.90 6.00
N SER A 16 4.60 -12.16 6.41
CA SER A 16 4.23 -12.65 7.74
C SER A 16 4.95 -11.90 8.85
N PHE A 17 6.24 -11.60 8.70
CA PHE A 17 6.98 -10.78 9.65
C PHE A 17 6.39 -9.38 9.77
N VAL A 18 6.07 -8.72 8.65
CA VAL A 18 5.45 -7.38 8.66
C VAL A 18 4.07 -7.40 9.32
N ALA A 19 3.23 -8.39 9.05
CA ALA A 19 1.93 -8.53 9.70
C ALA A 19 2.06 -8.74 11.23
N LEU A 20 2.98 -9.62 11.66
CA LEU A 20 3.20 -9.91 13.09
C LEU A 20 3.79 -8.72 13.84
N ILE A 21 4.78 -8.00 13.26
CA ILE A 21 5.35 -6.82 13.92
C ILE A 21 4.33 -5.69 13.98
N THR A 22 3.48 -5.52 12.96
CA THR A 22 2.38 -4.55 12.99
C THR A 22 1.46 -4.84 14.17
N LYS A 23 1.01 -6.09 14.31
CA LYS A 23 0.19 -6.51 15.45
C LYS A 23 0.87 -6.21 16.79
N TYR A 24 2.15 -6.56 16.92
CA TYR A 24 2.91 -6.32 18.15
C TYR A 24 3.02 -4.82 18.48
N LEU A 25 3.31 -3.97 17.50
CA LEU A 25 3.40 -2.51 17.67
C LEU A 25 2.06 -1.92 18.13
N ILE A 26 0.95 -2.40 17.58
CA ILE A 26 -0.40 -2.02 18.02
C ILE A 26 -0.62 -2.42 19.48
N GLU A 27 -0.29 -3.65 19.87
CA GLU A 27 -0.46 -4.16 21.23
C GLU A 27 0.32 -3.37 22.28
N ILE A 28 1.45 -2.76 21.90
CA ILE A 28 2.25 -1.90 22.79
C ILE A 28 1.93 -0.40 22.67
N ASN A 29 0.89 -0.04 21.91
CA ASN A 29 0.47 1.35 21.63
C ASN A 29 1.51 2.20 20.88
N GLU A 30 2.31 1.59 20.01
CA GLU A 30 3.23 2.28 19.09
C GLU A 30 2.53 2.51 17.74
N THR A 31 1.57 3.43 17.73
CA THR A 31 0.71 3.79 16.59
C THR A 31 0.67 5.31 16.40
N PRO A 32 0.27 5.84 15.22
CA PRO A 32 -0.12 5.14 13.99
C PRO A 32 1.06 4.59 13.18
N ILE A 33 0.81 3.54 12.40
CA ILE A 33 1.81 2.85 11.55
C ILE A 33 1.46 3.08 10.09
N LEU A 34 2.45 3.38 9.24
CA LEU A 34 2.29 3.36 7.79
C LEU A 34 2.86 2.06 7.24
N LEU A 35 2.00 1.23 6.65
CA LEU A 35 2.38 0.02 5.94
C LEU A 35 2.52 0.32 4.44
N ILE A 36 3.60 -0.18 3.86
CA ILE A 36 3.87 -0.07 2.43
C ILE A 36 4.17 -1.48 1.94
N ASP A 37 3.30 -2.01 1.08
CA ASP A 37 3.61 -3.18 0.27
C ASP A 37 4.23 -2.72 -1.05
N ALA A 38 5.47 -3.13 -1.30
CA ALA A 38 6.19 -2.84 -2.53
C ALA A 38 6.36 -4.12 -3.38
N ASP A 39 5.79 -5.25 -2.93
CA ASP A 39 5.83 -6.52 -3.64
C ASP A 39 4.69 -6.57 -4.68
N PRO A 40 4.97 -6.90 -5.96
CA PRO A 40 3.92 -7.00 -6.98
C PRO A 40 2.82 -8.02 -6.65
N ASP A 41 3.09 -9.00 -5.78
CA ASP A 41 2.10 -9.99 -5.36
C ASP A 41 1.09 -9.45 -4.32
N GLN A 42 1.36 -8.27 -3.71
CA GLN A 42 0.42 -7.46 -2.90
C GLN A 42 -0.34 -8.19 -1.77
N ASN A 43 0.29 -9.20 -1.16
CA ASN A 43 -0.34 -10.06 -0.14
C ASN A 43 -0.45 -9.41 1.26
N LEU A 44 0.16 -8.24 1.49
CA LEU A 44 0.18 -7.66 2.84
C LEU A 44 -1.20 -7.26 3.34
N ALA A 45 -2.05 -6.69 2.46
CA ALA A 45 -3.40 -6.23 2.83
C ALA A 45 -4.22 -7.35 3.48
N GLU A 46 -4.32 -8.49 2.80
CA GLU A 46 -5.05 -9.66 3.30
C GLU A 46 -4.47 -10.19 4.62
N MET A 47 -3.14 -10.20 4.74
CA MET A 47 -2.44 -10.68 5.94
C MET A 47 -2.70 -9.80 7.17
N VAL A 48 -2.96 -8.51 6.98
CA VAL A 48 -3.36 -7.58 8.05
C VAL A 48 -4.89 -7.47 8.19
N GLY A 49 -5.65 -8.30 7.47
CA GLY A 49 -7.09 -8.39 7.59
C GLY A 49 -7.88 -7.35 6.79
N ILE A 50 -7.25 -6.72 5.79
CA ILE A 50 -7.86 -5.70 4.95
C ILE A 50 -8.17 -6.26 3.57
N ASP A 51 -9.39 -5.97 3.09
CA ASP A 51 -9.85 -6.27 1.75
C ASP A 51 -9.96 -4.95 0.97
N LEU A 52 -8.93 -4.62 0.19
CA LEU A 52 -8.85 -3.33 -0.50
C LEU A 52 -10.02 -3.08 -1.45
N GLU A 53 -10.53 -4.13 -2.10
CA GLU A 53 -11.67 -4.01 -3.01
C GLU A 53 -12.94 -3.61 -2.25
N LYS A 54 -13.22 -4.26 -1.11
CA LYS A 54 -14.34 -3.88 -0.23
C LYS A 54 -14.21 -2.47 0.34
N GLU A 55 -12.98 -2.03 0.62
CA GLU A 55 -12.69 -0.68 1.07
C GLU A 55 -12.70 0.37 -0.07
N GLY A 56 -12.94 -0.06 -1.31
CA GLY A 56 -12.96 0.81 -2.49
C GLY A 56 -11.60 1.41 -2.82
N LYS A 57 -10.52 0.75 -2.37
CA LYS A 57 -9.13 1.13 -2.60
C LYS A 57 -8.52 0.31 -3.73
N LYS A 58 -7.49 0.86 -4.34
CA LYS A 58 -6.77 0.28 -5.48
C LYS A 58 -5.31 0.17 -5.16
N THR A 59 -4.67 -0.83 -5.75
CA THR A 59 -3.24 -1.00 -5.58
C THR A 59 -2.47 -0.06 -6.50
N VAL A 60 -1.21 0.23 -6.18
CA VAL A 60 -0.34 1.08 -7.01
C VAL A 60 -0.24 0.53 -8.43
N SER A 61 -0.17 -0.80 -8.58
CA SER A 61 -0.19 -1.48 -9.88
C SER A 61 -1.46 -1.17 -10.69
N GLU A 62 -2.64 -1.27 -10.08
CA GLU A 62 -3.91 -0.93 -10.72
C GLU A 62 -3.97 0.56 -11.10
N LEU A 63 -3.53 1.44 -10.19
CA LEU A 63 -3.49 2.88 -10.44
C LEU A 63 -2.57 3.23 -11.62
N ILE A 64 -1.43 2.56 -11.77
CA ILE A 64 -0.53 2.71 -12.91
C ILE A 64 -1.23 2.30 -14.21
N ILE A 65 -1.89 1.14 -14.22
CA ILE A 65 -2.60 0.61 -15.40
C ILE A 65 -3.71 1.58 -15.83
N GLU A 66 -4.57 1.99 -14.89
CA GLU A 66 -5.68 2.90 -15.18
C GLU A 66 -5.21 4.28 -15.65
N THR A 67 -4.14 4.78 -15.05
CA THR A 67 -3.65 6.14 -15.33
C THR A 67 -2.90 6.20 -16.67
N PHE A 68 -2.07 5.21 -16.98
CA PHE A 68 -1.11 5.30 -18.08
C PHE A 68 -1.39 4.36 -19.26
N ILE A 69 -2.12 3.27 -19.04
CA ILE A 69 -2.40 2.27 -20.09
C ILE A 69 -3.83 2.46 -20.63
N GLU A 70 -4.82 2.53 -19.74
CA GLU A 70 -6.24 2.61 -20.13
C GLU A 70 -6.72 4.04 -20.31
N GLY A 71 -6.32 4.94 -19.40
CA GLY A 71 -6.58 6.36 -19.50
C GLY A 71 -5.82 6.92 -20.69
N ARG A 72 -6.53 7.23 -21.80
CA ARG A 72 -5.98 7.89 -23.01
C ARG A 72 -5.05 9.03 -22.58
N GLY A 73 -3.74 8.78 -22.68
CA GLY A 73 -2.72 9.34 -21.79
C GLY A 73 -2.37 10.82 -21.90
N THR A 74 -3.31 11.75 -22.03
CA THR A 74 -2.97 13.17 -22.17
C THR A 74 -3.91 14.11 -21.40
N THR A 75 -3.72 14.23 -20.09
CA THR A 75 -3.98 15.51 -19.43
C THR A 75 -2.83 16.43 -19.77
N VAL A 76 -2.92 17.11 -20.93
CA VAL A 76 -1.86 17.98 -21.46
C VAL A 76 -1.46 19.00 -20.41
N GLY A 77 -0.17 19.00 -20.03
CA GLY A 77 0.41 19.96 -19.09
C GLY A 77 0.59 19.48 -17.65
N ILE A 78 0.07 18.30 -17.26
CA ILE A 78 0.29 17.75 -15.90
C ILE A 78 1.38 16.66 -15.94
N PRO A 79 2.44 16.77 -15.12
CA PRO A 79 3.46 15.72 -14.99
C PRO A 79 2.87 14.36 -14.61
N PRO A 80 3.38 13.25 -15.16
CA PRO A 80 2.98 11.89 -14.75
C PRO A 80 3.04 11.63 -13.24
N SER A 81 4.04 12.19 -12.55
CA SER A 81 4.19 12.05 -11.10
C SER A 81 3.04 12.66 -10.32
N GLU A 82 2.62 13.89 -10.66
CA GLU A 82 1.48 14.55 -10.01
C GLU A 82 0.16 13.81 -10.29
N ARG A 83 0.02 13.28 -11.51
CA ARG A 83 -1.15 12.48 -11.88
C ARG A 83 -1.29 11.26 -10.98
N ILE A 84 -0.22 10.48 -10.82
CA ILE A 84 -0.29 9.28 -10.00
C ILE A 84 -0.35 9.59 -8.50
N GLU A 85 0.35 10.63 -8.04
CA GLU A 85 0.29 11.06 -6.65
C GLU A 85 -1.13 11.39 -6.21
N SER A 86 -1.87 12.19 -7.00
CA SER A 86 -3.27 12.49 -6.71
C SER A 86 -4.15 11.23 -6.61
N LYS A 87 -3.86 10.21 -7.42
CA LYS A 87 -4.60 8.95 -7.45
C LYS A 87 -4.24 8.04 -6.28
N ILE A 88 -2.99 8.04 -5.84
CA ILE A 88 -2.55 7.32 -4.64
C ILE A 88 -3.28 7.90 -3.41
N TRP A 89 -3.31 9.23 -3.27
CA TRP A 89 -4.05 9.85 -2.16
C TRP A 89 -5.56 9.59 -2.21
N GLU A 90 -6.17 9.69 -3.40
CA GLU A 90 -7.62 9.53 -3.56
C GLU A 90 -8.08 8.06 -3.43
N LYS A 91 -7.34 7.13 -4.03
CA LYS A 91 -7.77 5.75 -4.27
C LYS A 91 -6.78 4.69 -3.79
N GLY A 92 -5.52 5.04 -3.57
CA GLY A 92 -4.48 4.08 -3.18
C GLY A 92 -4.24 3.95 -1.67
N LEU A 93 -4.58 4.99 -0.90
CA LEU A 93 -4.39 5.02 0.54
C LEU A 93 -5.60 4.44 1.26
N TYR A 94 -5.42 3.33 1.95
CA TYR A 94 -6.33 2.86 2.99
C TYR A 94 -5.98 3.54 4.32
N GLU A 95 -6.97 4.09 5.01
CA GLU A 95 -6.82 4.75 6.32
C GLU A 95 -7.60 3.97 7.38
N GLY A 96 -6.88 3.44 8.37
CA GLY A 96 -7.44 2.60 9.43
C GLY A 96 -7.32 3.22 10.82
N GLU A 97 -7.86 2.55 11.83
CA GLU A 97 -7.76 3.01 13.22
C GLU A 97 -6.31 2.99 13.74
N TYR A 98 -5.54 1.97 13.37
CA TYR A 98 -4.19 1.74 13.91
C TYR A 98 -3.07 1.91 12.88
N PHE A 99 -3.39 1.70 11.60
CA PHE A 99 -2.43 1.80 10.52
C PHE A 99 -3.11 2.27 9.24
N ASP A 100 -2.30 2.92 8.40
CA ASP A 100 -2.61 3.21 7.02
C ASP A 100 -1.86 2.24 6.13
N LEU A 101 -2.38 1.97 4.93
CA LEU A 101 -1.79 1.01 3.99
C LEU A 101 -1.79 1.56 2.57
N ILE A 102 -0.64 1.41 1.90
CA ILE A 102 -0.47 1.52 0.46
C ILE A 102 0.08 0.18 -0.03
N ALA A 103 -0.54 -0.43 -1.03
CA ALA A 103 -0.13 -1.70 -1.63
C ALA A 103 -0.06 -1.61 -3.15
#